data_AF-A0A1V1VF68-F1
#
_entry.id   AF-A0A1V1VF68-F1
#
_cell.length_a   1.000
_cell.length_b   1.000
_cell.length_c   1.000
_cell.angle_alpha   90.00
_cell.angle_beta   90.00
_cell.angle_gamma   90.00
#
_symmetry.space_group_name_H-M   'P 1'
#
loop_
_entity.id
_entity.type
_entity.pdbx_description
1 polymer ?
#
loop_
_entity_poly.entity_id
_entity_poly.type
_entity_poly.pdbx_seq_one_letter_code
_entity_poly.pdbx_strand_id
1 'polypeptide(L)'
;MAASTRASRKQQTQKKFLEAIDRLLKGEAKCKSLKTMKLNNSNVEKEAGEKGNTIRHYPRVLDFISAKKKDPQTQWTEEGDFIGGSGEKVVPRDVRAEELKLRLDEKSSIADTAEENASLYKGQCDALTAAMKTQLEAHEPFVAALFSAIPHEQKLIKLKQYEDNLLKGDFGNFNRPSLKSIK
;
A
#
# COMPACT_ATOMS: atom_id res chain seq x y z
N MET A 1 -40.69 -7.28 22.21
CA MET A 1 -40.38 -8.68 21.84
C MET A 1 -40.56 -8.95 20.32
N ALA A 2 -39.82 -8.26 19.43
CA ALA A 2 -40.00 -8.38 17.96
C ALA A 2 -38.73 -8.78 17.18
N ALA A 3 -37.55 -8.78 17.82
CA ALA A 3 -36.28 -9.11 17.17
C ALA A 3 -36.11 -10.62 16.89
N SER A 4 -36.68 -11.48 17.75
CA SER A 4 -36.53 -12.94 17.70
C SER A 4 -37.09 -13.57 16.42
N THR A 5 -38.27 -13.14 15.97
CA THR A 5 -38.92 -13.65 14.75
C THR A 5 -38.23 -13.23 13.46
N ARG A 6 -37.62 -12.04 13.41
CA ARG A 6 -36.92 -11.55 12.21
C ARG A 6 -35.59 -12.27 12.00
N ALA A 7 -34.80 -12.47 13.06
CA ALA A 7 -33.55 -13.21 13.00
C ALA A 7 -33.78 -14.67 12.60
N SER A 8 -34.79 -15.31 13.20
CA SER A 8 -35.18 -16.69 12.88
C SER A 8 -35.61 -16.85 11.41
N ARG A 9 -36.45 -15.94 10.88
CA ARG A 9 -36.81 -15.94 9.45
C ARG A 9 -35.59 -15.78 8.55
N LYS A 10 -34.65 -14.91 8.92
CA LYS A 10 -33.41 -14.70 8.16
C LYS A 10 -32.59 -15.99 8.08
N GLN A 11 -32.39 -16.67 9.20
CA GLN A 11 -31.70 -17.97 9.25
C GLN A 11 -32.42 -19.06 8.46
N GLN A 12 -33.76 -19.11 8.53
CA GLN A 12 -34.54 -20.08 7.77
C GLN A 12 -34.39 -19.88 6.26
N THR A 13 -34.50 -18.64 5.77
CA THR A 13 -34.29 -18.32 4.35
C THR A 13 -32.86 -18.61 3.92
N GLN A 14 -31.86 -18.32 4.77
CA GLN A 14 -30.48 -18.68 4.50
C GLN A 14 -30.30 -20.19 4.35
N LYS A 15 -30.89 -20.99 5.24
CA LYS A 15 -30.88 -22.45 5.16
C LYS A 15 -31.49 -22.96 3.85
N LYS A 16 -32.61 -22.39 3.41
CA LYS A 16 -33.22 -22.72 2.11
C LYS A 16 -32.27 -22.47 0.94
N PHE A 17 -31.50 -21.38 0.96
CA PHE A 17 -30.52 -21.11 -0.08
C PHE A 17 -29.38 -22.15 -0.08
N LEU A 18 -28.87 -22.54 1.09
CA LEU A 18 -27.83 -23.57 1.18
C LEU A 18 -28.32 -24.92 0.66
N GLU A 19 -29.53 -25.33 1.07
CA GLU A 19 -30.17 -26.56 0.56
C GLU A 19 -30.44 -26.51 -0.96
N ALA A 20 -30.75 -25.33 -1.50
CA ALA A 20 -30.92 -25.12 -2.93
C ALA A 20 -29.59 -25.23 -3.69
N ILE A 21 -28.50 -24.69 -3.12
CA ILE A 21 -27.15 -24.82 -3.67
C ILE A 21 -26.74 -26.30 -3.74
N ASP A 22 -26.92 -27.05 -2.66
CA ASP A 22 -26.56 -28.47 -2.61
C ASP A 22 -27.36 -29.30 -3.63
N ARG A 23 -28.67 -29.05 -3.75
CA ARG A 23 -29.53 -29.71 -4.75
C ARG A 23 -29.08 -29.41 -6.18
N LEU A 24 -28.76 -28.15 -6.48
CA LEU A 24 -28.26 -27.77 -7.80
C LEU A 24 -26.92 -28.45 -8.12
N LEU A 25 -26.03 -28.56 -7.14
CA LEU A 25 -24.73 -29.22 -7.31
C LEU A 25 -24.86 -30.74 -7.50
N LYS A 26 -25.82 -31.38 -6.84
CA LYS A 26 -26.12 -32.82 -7.00
C LYS A 26 -26.92 -33.15 -8.26
N GLY A 27 -27.44 -32.15 -8.97
CA GLY A 27 -28.36 -32.34 -10.10
C GLY A 27 -29.78 -32.73 -9.70
N GLU A 28 -30.12 -32.64 -8.42
CA GLU A 28 -31.41 -33.03 -7.82
C GLU A 28 -32.33 -31.81 -7.62
N ALA A 29 -32.35 -30.89 -8.58
CA ALA A 29 -33.17 -29.68 -8.47
C ALA A 29 -34.66 -30.02 -8.53
N LYS A 30 -35.43 -29.49 -7.58
CA LYS A 30 -36.88 -29.70 -7.46
C LYS A 30 -37.67 -28.74 -8.35
N CYS A 31 -37.11 -27.57 -8.67
CA CYS A 31 -37.82 -26.54 -9.42
C CYS A 31 -37.79 -26.82 -10.93
N LYS A 32 -38.94 -27.25 -11.46
CA LYS A 32 -39.12 -27.53 -12.91
C LYS A 32 -38.98 -26.30 -13.81
N SER A 33 -38.98 -25.09 -13.24
CA SER A 33 -38.88 -23.82 -14.00
C SER A 33 -37.42 -23.40 -14.29
N LEU A 34 -36.44 -24.18 -13.84
CA LEU A 34 -35.03 -23.92 -14.08
C LEU A 34 -34.67 -24.23 -15.53
N LYS A 35 -34.17 -23.23 -16.26
CA LYS A 35 -33.68 -23.40 -17.64
C LYS A 35 -32.36 -24.16 -17.70
N THR A 36 -31.53 -24.05 -16.65
CA THR A 36 -30.22 -24.71 -16.55
C THR A 36 -29.98 -25.15 -15.12
N MET A 37 -29.23 -26.24 -14.92
CA MET A 37 -28.78 -26.70 -13.60
C MET A 37 -27.49 -26.02 -13.13
N LYS A 38 -27.05 -24.97 -13.83
CA LYS A 38 -25.82 -24.25 -13.47
C LYS A 38 -26.01 -23.52 -12.15
N LEU A 39 -25.03 -23.61 -11.26
CA LEU A 39 -25.00 -22.82 -10.04
C LEU A 39 -24.91 -21.33 -10.38
N ASN A 40 -25.96 -20.56 -10.10
CA ASN A 40 -26.00 -19.11 -10.21
C ASN A 40 -27.07 -18.52 -9.30
N ASN A 41 -26.99 -17.22 -9.02
CA ASN A 41 -27.86 -16.55 -8.06
C ASN A 41 -29.35 -16.72 -8.41
N SER A 42 -29.73 -16.57 -9.68
CA SER A 42 -31.12 -16.68 -10.11
C SER A 42 -31.67 -18.10 -9.95
N ASN A 43 -30.86 -19.12 -10.28
CA ASN A 43 -31.25 -20.51 -10.12
C ASN A 43 -31.36 -20.91 -8.64
N VAL A 44 -30.46 -20.42 -7.80
CA VAL A 44 -30.52 -20.64 -6.35
C VAL A 44 -31.78 -20.00 -5.75
N GLU A 45 -32.14 -18.79 -6.15
CA GLU A 45 -33.39 -18.13 -5.71
C GLU A 45 -34.64 -18.91 -6.13
N LYS A 46 -34.69 -19.34 -7.39
CA LYS A 46 -35.81 -20.12 -7.94
C LYS A 46 -35.94 -21.49 -7.28
N GLU A 47 -34.83 -22.16 -7.00
CA GLU A 47 -34.80 -23.47 -6.36
C GLU A 47 -35.15 -23.39 -4.86
N ALA A 48 -34.80 -22.27 -4.21
CA ALA A 48 -35.19 -21.97 -2.83
C ALA A 48 -36.66 -21.53 -2.70
N GLY A 49 -37.34 -21.24 -3.83
CA GLY A 49 -38.72 -20.75 -3.84
C GLY A 49 -38.85 -19.32 -3.31
N GLU A 50 -37.77 -18.54 -3.35
CA GLU A 50 -37.75 -17.16 -2.89
C GLU A 50 -37.94 -16.19 -4.07
N LYS A 51 -38.42 -14.98 -3.77
CA LYS A 51 -38.61 -13.95 -4.81
C LYS A 51 -37.26 -13.58 -5.43
N GLY A 52 -37.28 -13.22 -6.71
CA GLY A 52 -36.10 -12.74 -7.40
C GLY A 52 -35.47 -11.57 -6.64
N ASN A 53 -34.13 -11.55 -6.57
CA ASN A 53 -33.31 -10.56 -5.89
C ASN A 53 -33.26 -10.64 -4.35
N THR A 54 -33.94 -11.61 -3.72
CA THR A 54 -33.90 -11.82 -2.25
C THR A 54 -32.50 -12.15 -1.75
N ILE A 55 -31.70 -12.86 -2.54
CA ILE A 55 -30.36 -13.32 -2.16
C ILE A 55 -29.37 -12.17 -1.92
N ARG A 56 -29.66 -10.95 -2.44
CA ARG A 56 -28.84 -9.76 -2.19
C ARG A 56 -28.72 -9.40 -0.70
N HIS A 57 -29.71 -9.79 0.10
CA HIS A 57 -29.70 -9.55 1.54
C HIS A 57 -28.87 -10.60 2.33
N TYR A 58 -28.23 -11.52 1.61
CA TYR A 58 -27.45 -12.63 2.15
C TYR A 58 -26.04 -12.64 1.50
N PRO A 59 -25.21 -11.63 1.79
CA PRO A 59 -23.89 -11.47 1.17
C PRO A 59 -22.99 -12.70 1.36
N ARG A 60 -23.03 -13.34 2.52
CA ARG A 60 -22.27 -14.58 2.76
C ARG A 60 -22.66 -15.74 1.83
N VAL A 61 -23.95 -15.86 1.50
CA VAL A 61 -24.44 -16.88 0.54
C VAL A 61 -23.96 -16.55 -0.87
N LEU A 62 -23.94 -15.27 -1.26
CA LEU A 62 -23.38 -14.82 -2.53
C LEU A 62 -21.88 -15.12 -2.65
N ASP A 63 -21.12 -14.88 -1.58
CA ASP A 63 -19.71 -15.21 -1.53
C ASP A 63 -19.50 -16.72 -1.61
N PHE A 64 -20.30 -17.53 -0.92
CA PHE A 64 -20.25 -18.98 -1.01
C PHE A 64 -20.56 -19.51 -2.42
N ILE A 65 -21.59 -18.99 -3.09
CA ILE A 65 -21.88 -19.33 -4.51
C ILE A 65 -20.67 -19.02 -5.39
N SER A 66 -20.01 -17.88 -5.14
CA SER A 66 -18.83 -17.46 -5.89
C SER A 66 -17.61 -18.33 -5.59
N ALA A 67 -17.42 -18.75 -4.34
CA ALA A 67 -16.38 -19.66 -3.91
C ALA A 67 -16.59 -21.07 -4.50
N LYS A 68 -17.79 -21.65 -4.37
CA LYS A 68 -18.17 -22.94 -4.96
C LYS A 68 -18.00 -23.01 -6.48
N LYS A 69 -18.21 -21.89 -7.19
CA LYS A 69 -17.96 -21.80 -8.64
C LYS A 69 -16.47 -21.90 -8.99
N LYS A 70 -15.59 -21.40 -8.13
CA LYS A 70 -14.14 -21.44 -8.32
C LYS A 70 -13.56 -22.76 -7.84
N ASP A 71 -14.04 -23.24 -6.71
CA ASP A 71 -13.62 -24.49 -6.08
C ASP A 71 -14.86 -25.32 -5.64
N PRO A 72 -15.19 -26.39 -6.37
CA PRO A 72 -16.32 -27.27 -6.04
C PRO A 72 -16.23 -27.90 -4.64
N GLN A 73 -15.03 -28.03 -4.06
CA GLN A 73 -14.81 -28.65 -2.74
C GLN A 73 -15.11 -27.70 -1.57
N THR A 74 -15.38 -26.41 -1.82
CA THR A 74 -15.65 -25.44 -0.75
C THR A 74 -16.84 -25.87 0.12
N GLN A 75 -16.73 -25.92 1.44
CA GLN A 75 -17.83 -26.32 2.33
C GLN A 75 -18.32 -25.15 3.18
N TRP A 76 -19.62 -25.13 3.46
CA TRP A 76 -20.24 -24.16 4.37
C TRP A 76 -20.10 -24.65 5.82
N THR A 77 -19.67 -23.78 6.74
CA THR A 77 -19.56 -24.10 8.17
C THR A 77 -20.77 -23.60 8.96
N GLU A 78 -21.06 -24.21 10.11
CA GLU A 78 -22.19 -23.82 10.97
C GLU A 78 -22.09 -22.36 11.45
N GLU A 79 -20.88 -21.82 11.55
CA GLU A 79 -20.57 -20.43 11.92
C GLU A 79 -20.81 -19.42 10.77
N GLY A 80 -21.19 -19.93 9.60
CA GLY A 80 -21.47 -19.13 8.40
C GLY A 80 -20.22 -18.67 7.67
N ASP A 81 -19.10 -19.34 7.89
CA ASP A 81 -17.88 -19.20 7.10
C ASP A 81 -17.82 -20.33 6.06
N PHE A 82 -16.84 -20.29 5.17
CA PHE A 82 -16.64 -21.37 4.20
C PHE A 82 -15.16 -21.68 4.00
N ILE A 83 -14.86 -22.97 3.96
CA ILE A 83 -13.49 -23.52 3.90
C ILE A 83 -13.29 -24.09 2.50
N GLY A 84 -12.19 -23.72 1.84
CA GLY A 84 -11.82 -24.26 0.53
C GLY A 84 -11.36 -25.72 0.61
N GLY A 85 -11.22 -26.40 -0.53
CA GLY A 85 -10.76 -27.79 -0.59
C GLY A 85 -9.35 -28.03 -0.02
N SER A 86 -8.54 -26.97 0.12
CA SER A 86 -7.23 -26.99 0.78
C SER A 86 -7.27 -26.89 2.31
N GLY A 87 -8.45 -26.71 2.90
CA GLY A 87 -8.60 -26.43 4.34
C GLY A 87 -8.40 -24.96 4.72
N GLU A 88 -8.07 -24.08 3.77
CA GLU A 88 -7.97 -22.64 4.05
C GLU A 88 -9.35 -21.99 4.18
N LYS A 89 -9.47 -21.14 5.22
CA LYS A 89 -10.67 -20.30 5.44
C LYS A 89 -10.77 -19.27 4.31
N VAL A 90 -11.85 -19.29 3.56
CA VAL A 90 -12.10 -18.29 2.52
C VAL A 90 -12.58 -17.02 3.20
N VAL A 91 -11.77 -15.96 3.12
CA VAL A 91 -12.06 -14.67 3.75
C VAL A 91 -13.30 -14.03 3.08
N PRO A 92 -14.38 -13.75 3.84
CA PRO A 92 -15.57 -13.07 3.30
C PRO A 92 -15.23 -11.69 2.74
N ARG A 93 -16.01 -11.24 1.75
CA ARG A 93 -15.74 -9.98 1.04
C ARG A 93 -15.74 -8.75 1.96
N ASP A 94 -16.60 -8.76 2.97
CA ASP A 94 -16.75 -7.66 3.93
C ASP A 94 -15.50 -7.48 4.80
N VAL A 95 -14.87 -8.58 5.23
CA VAL A 95 -13.62 -8.55 6.01
C VAL A 95 -12.47 -8.01 5.16
N ARG A 96 -12.40 -8.46 3.90
CA ARG A 96 -11.37 -8.00 2.95
C ARG A 96 -11.49 -6.52 2.63
N ALA A 97 -12.71 -5.96 2.64
CA ALA A 97 -12.93 -4.54 2.40
C ALA A 97 -12.45 -3.66 3.57
N GLU A 98 -12.63 -4.12 4.82
CA GLU A 98 -12.10 -3.41 5.99
C GLU A 98 -10.58 -3.47 6.06
N GLU A 99 -9.97 -4.64 5.82
CA GLU A 99 -8.50 -4.76 5.74
C GLU A 99 -7.89 -3.84 4.67
N LEU A 100 -8.55 -3.73 3.51
CA LEU A 100 -8.11 -2.84 2.44
C LEU A 100 -8.21 -1.36 2.82
N LYS A 101 -9.25 -0.96 3.58
CA LYS A 101 -9.37 0.40 4.10
C LYS A 101 -8.27 0.72 5.11
N LEU A 102 -8.04 -0.19 6.05
CA LEU A 102 -7.01 -0.02 7.09
C LEU A 102 -5.61 0.16 6.47
N ARG A 103 -5.29 -0.65 5.46
CA ARG A 103 -4.05 -0.49 4.69
C ARG A 103 -3.98 0.80 3.87
N LEU A 104 -5.12 1.33 3.44
CA LEU A 104 -5.16 2.59 2.71
C LEU A 104 -4.88 3.76 3.65
N ASP A 105 -5.49 3.76 4.83
CA ASP A 105 -5.30 4.77 5.87
C ASP A 105 -3.85 4.75 6.41
N GLU A 106 -3.26 3.56 6.57
CA GLU A 106 -1.82 3.43 6.90
C GLU A 106 -0.92 4.03 5.83
N LYS A 107 -1.23 3.79 4.55
CA LYS A 107 -0.43 4.32 3.44
C LYS A 107 -0.56 5.84 3.30
N SER A 108 -1.74 6.41 3.52
CA SER A 108 -1.91 7.86 3.48
C SER A 108 -1.11 8.52 4.60
N SER A 109 -1.15 7.99 5.82
CA SER A 109 -0.36 8.49 6.95
C SER A 109 1.16 8.46 6.68
N ILE A 110 1.66 7.40 6.05
CA ILE A 110 3.07 7.30 5.64
C ILE A 110 3.42 8.33 4.55
N ALA A 111 2.51 8.57 3.61
CA ALA A 111 2.74 9.55 2.54
C ALA A 111 2.80 10.98 3.10
N ASP A 112 1.87 11.34 3.99
CA ASP A 112 1.79 12.65 4.62
C ASP A 112 3.07 12.94 5.43
N THR A 113 3.52 11.97 6.22
CA THR A 113 4.77 12.10 7.01
C THR A 113 6.02 12.17 6.14
N ALA A 114 6.06 11.47 5.00
CA ALA A 114 7.16 11.55 4.06
C ALA A 114 7.24 12.93 3.38
N GLU A 115 6.08 13.50 3.01
CA GLU A 115 5.99 14.83 2.41
C GLU A 115 6.42 15.92 3.40
N GLU A 116 5.97 15.84 4.66
CA GLU A 116 6.37 16.76 5.72
C GLU A 116 7.89 16.74 5.94
N ASN A 117 8.49 15.55 6.05
CA ASN A 117 9.94 15.41 6.20
C ASN A 117 10.71 15.96 4.99
N ALA A 118 10.24 15.71 3.76
CA ALA A 118 10.86 16.24 2.56
C ALA A 118 10.85 17.78 2.54
N SER A 119 9.73 18.39 2.97
CA SER A 119 9.62 19.84 3.09
C SER A 119 10.59 20.42 4.13
N LEU A 120 10.76 19.74 5.26
CA LEU A 120 11.67 20.14 6.33
C LEU A 120 13.13 20.11 5.86
N TYR A 121 13.56 19.00 5.26
CA TYR A 121 14.92 18.86 4.76
C TYR A 121 15.23 19.87 3.66
N LYS A 122 14.28 20.13 2.76
CA LYS A 122 14.42 21.17 1.75
C LYS A 122 14.64 22.54 2.39
N GLY A 123 13.82 22.90 3.38
CA GLY A 123 13.99 24.15 4.13
C GLY A 123 15.34 24.28 4.83
N GLN A 124 15.86 23.18 5.41
CA GLN A 124 17.19 23.15 6.01
C GLN A 124 18.31 23.34 4.98
N CYS A 125 18.21 22.68 3.82
CA CYS A 125 19.17 22.84 2.72
C CYS A 125 19.17 24.27 2.17
N ASP A 126 17.99 24.88 2.02
CA ASP A 126 17.85 26.25 1.52
C ASP A 126 18.45 27.25 2.53
N ALA A 127 18.18 27.07 3.83
CA ALA A 127 18.75 27.89 4.90
C ALA A 127 20.28 27.77 4.97
N LEU A 128 20.82 26.55 4.88
CA LEU A 128 22.26 26.33 4.86
C LEU A 128 22.90 26.96 3.63
N THR A 129 22.28 26.80 2.46
CA THR A 129 22.77 27.39 1.20
C THR A 129 22.80 28.92 1.29
N ALA A 130 21.76 29.53 1.86
CA ALA A 130 21.72 30.97 2.07
C ALA A 130 22.84 31.42 3.03
N ALA A 131 23.03 30.73 4.16
CA ALA A 131 24.09 31.05 5.11
C ALA A 131 25.50 30.94 4.49
N MET A 132 25.75 29.89 3.71
CA MET A 132 27.04 29.69 3.01
C MET A 132 27.28 30.78 1.97
N LYS A 133 26.25 31.21 1.23
CA LYS A 133 26.36 32.34 0.29
C LYS A 133 26.74 33.63 1.00
N THR A 134 26.06 33.96 2.10
CA THR A 134 26.37 35.15 2.89
C THR A 134 27.80 35.14 3.41
N GLN A 135 28.28 33.99 3.91
CA GLN A 135 29.68 33.86 4.32
C GLN A 135 30.66 34.01 3.15
N LEU A 136 30.34 33.42 1.99
CA LEU A 136 31.17 33.53 0.80
C LEU A 136 31.29 34.99 0.37
N GLU A 137 30.18 35.72 0.28
CA GLU A 137 30.14 37.15 -0.07
C GLU A 137 30.94 38.00 0.93
N ALA A 138 30.85 37.69 2.23
CA ALA A 138 31.61 38.40 3.26
C ALA A 138 33.13 38.19 3.14
N HIS A 139 33.56 37.01 2.70
CA HIS A 139 34.98 36.66 2.57
C HIS A 139 35.56 36.91 1.18
N GLU A 140 34.74 37.00 0.15
CA GLU A 140 35.14 37.27 -1.24
C GLU A 140 36.12 38.45 -1.38
N PRO A 141 35.85 39.66 -0.84
CA PRO A 141 36.77 40.79 -1.01
C PRO A 141 38.13 40.55 -0.33
N PHE A 142 38.15 39.83 0.80
CA PHE A 142 39.39 39.49 1.49
C PHE A 142 40.21 38.45 0.70
N VAL A 143 39.55 37.42 0.18
CA VAL A 143 40.19 36.42 -0.68
C VAL A 143 40.71 37.06 -1.96
N ALA A 144 39.94 37.94 -2.59
CA ALA A 144 40.36 38.67 -3.78
C ALA A 144 41.57 39.56 -3.51
N ALA A 145 41.59 40.27 -2.38
CA ALA A 145 42.72 41.09 -1.95
C ALA A 145 43.98 40.24 -1.71
N LEU A 146 43.87 39.14 -0.96
CA LEU A 146 44.98 38.22 -0.74
C LEU A 146 45.50 37.63 -2.04
N PHE A 147 44.59 37.22 -2.93
CA PHE A 147 44.97 36.70 -4.23
C PHE A 147 45.70 37.77 -5.04
N SER A 148 45.20 39.01 -5.06
CA SER A 148 45.81 40.12 -5.81
C SER A 148 47.26 40.38 -5.41
N ALA A 149 47.60 40.21 -4.13
CA ALA A 149 48.94 40.41 -3.57
C ALA A 149 49.97 39.34 -3.99
N ILE A 150 49.53 38.21 -4.53
CA ILE A 150 50.43 37.14 -4.99
C ILE A 150 51.01 37.51 -6.37
N PRO A 151 52.32 37.34 -6.61
CA PRO A 151 52.93 37.53 -7.93
C PRO A 151 52.26 36.66 -9.00
N HIS A 152 52.13 37.17 -10.23
CA HIS A 152 51.33 36.53 -11.29
C HIS A 152 51.81 35.11 -11.63
N GLU A 153 53.13 34.87 -11.67
CA GLU A 153 53.69 33.55 -11.91
C GLU A 153 53.32 32.53 -10.83
N GLN A 154 53.27 32.95 -9.56
CA GLN A 154 52.85 32.09 -8.46
C GLN A 154 51.35 31.79 -8.49
N LYS A 155 50.52 32.76 -8.94
CA LYS A 155 49.07 32.54 -9.14
C LYS A 155 48.81 31.42 -10.14
N LEU A 156 49.50 31.44 -11.29
CA LEU A 156 49.34 30.43 -12.34
C LEU A 156 49.73 29.03 -11.85
N ILE A 157 50.84 28.92 -11.11
CA ILE A 157 51.27 27.65 -10.52
C ILE A 157 50.23 27.12 -9.52
N LYS A 158 49.68 28.01 -8.66
CA LYS A 158 48.69 27.63 -7.65
C LYS A 158 47.34 27.26 -8.25
N LEU A 159 46.90 27.96 -9.29
CA LEU A 159 45.68 27.62 -10.03
C LEU A 159 45.80 26.25 -10.70
N LYS A 160 46.94 25.97 -11.35
CA LYS A 160 47.18 24.66 -11.97
C LYS A 160 47.20 23.52 -10.94
N GLN A 161 47.83 23.74 -9.78
CA GLN A 161 47.78 22.79 -8.65
C GLN A 161 46.35 22.56 -8.15
N TYR A 162 45.53 23.61 -8.12
CA TYR A 162 44.15 23.53 -7.69
C TYR A 162 43.28 22.72 -8.66
N GLU A 163 43.41 22.98 -9.96
CA GLU A 163 42.73 22.26 -11.04
C GLU A 163 43.11 20.77 -11.05
N ASP A 164 44.41 20.46 -10.92
CA ASP A 164 44.91 19.08 -10.89
C ASP A 164 44.36 18.29 -9.69
N ASN A 165 44.16 18.94 -8.55
CA ASN A 165 43.61 18.32 -7.34
C ASN A 165 42.09 18.15 -7.40
N LEU A 166 41.37 19.12 -8.00
CA LEU A 166 39.94 19.03 -8.28
C LEU A 166 39.62 17.83 -9.18
N LEU A 167 40.40 17.65 -10.25
CA LEU A 167 40.25 16.53 -11.20
C LEU A 167 40.52 15.17 -10.55
N LYS A 168 41.33 15.12 -9.48
CA LYS A 168 41.67 13.90 -8.74
C LYS A 168 40.74 13.62 -7.56
N GLY A 169 39.83 14.54 -7.23
CA GLY A 169 38.95 14.45 -6.06
C GLY A 169 39.69 14.49 -4.71
N ASP A 170 40.94 14.97 -4.69
CA ASP A 170 41.80 14.95 -3.51
C ASP A 170 41.77 16.31 -2.79
N PHE A 171 40.70 16.52 -2.01
CA PHE A 171 40.47 17.77 -1.27
C PHE A 171 41.25 17.86 0.05
N GLY A 172 41.95 16.78 0.45
CA GLY A 172 42.64 16.69 1.74
C GLY A 172 44.03 17.34 1.81
N ASN A 173 44.57 17.80 0.68
CA ASN A 173 46.00 18.16 0.56
C ASN A 173 46.29 19.66 0.43
N PHE A 174 45.29 20.53 0.58
CA PHE A 174 45.52 21.97 0.68
C PHE A 174 45.85 22.34 2.13
N ASN A 175 47.14 22.41 2.47
CA ASN A 175 47.70 22.89 3.75
C ASN A 175 47.48 21.99 4.99
N ARG A 176 48.36 20.99 5.17
CA ARG A 176 48.98 20.80 6.49
C ARG A 176 50.38 21.42 6.44
N PRO A 177 50.62 22.60 7.05
CA PRO A 177 51.99 22.98 7.34
C PRO A 177 52.56 21.92 8.28
N SER A 178 53.61 21.22 7.85
CA SER A 178 54.31 20.30 8.72
C SER A 178 54.86 21.11 9.90
N LEU A 179 54.37 20.83 11.11
CA LEU A 179 55.04 21.19 12.35
C LEU A 179 56.38 20.45 12.39
N LYS A 180 57.37 20.92 11.63
CA LYS A 180 58.77 20.55 11.77
C LYS A 180 59.44 21.62 12.61
N SER A 181 59.58 21.27 13.89
CA SER A 181 60.65 21.65 14.81
C SER A 181 60.91 23.15 14.99
N ILE A 182 60.31 23.72 16.03
CA ILE A 182 61.02 24.67 16.88
C ILE A 182 61.47 23.86 18.10
N LYS A 183 62.77 23.54 18.16
CA LYS A 183 63.49 23.24 19.40
C LYS A 183 64.06 24.54 19.91
#